data_AF-A0A9X2LYE1-F1
#
_entry.id   AF-A0A9X2LYE1-F1
#
_cell.length_a   1.000
_cell.length_b   1.000
_cell.length_c   1.000
_cell.angle_alpha   90.00
_cell.angle_beta   90.00
_cell.angle_gamma   90.00
#
_symmetry.space_group_name_H-M   'P 1'
#
loop_
_entity.id
_entity.type
_entity.pdbx_description
1 polymer ?
#
loop_
_entity_poly.entity_id
_entity_poly.type
_entity_poly.pdbx_seq_one_letter_code
_entity_poly.pdbx_strand_id
1 'polypeptide(L)'
;MAAGPSPSRRKNGAATAEQAAIVFDLKTQGLSYRAIEAITAAPDGPTGGQRIAASTVGELIHAEAARRVDPKVDEWRAIQIERLEGVLRDHRALRDAHWQRAMGSEDKGPEVAAALAVDRALNGMARVVEQESKVLGIHVTKIEAQVTEVTQQDLEMQEIIREAKAKVAAEEAALLRGEASE
;
A
#
# COMPACT_ATOMS: atom_id res chain seq x y z
N MET A 1 -30.82 -4.19 -44.01
CA MET A 1 -30.09 -2.98 -43.58
C MET A 1 -29.21 -3.37 -42.40
N ALA A 2 -27.88 -3.37 -42.58
CA ALA A 2 -26.94 -3.77 -41.54
C ALA A 2 -26.77 -2.60 -40.56
N ALA A 3 -27.16 -2.81 -39.30
CA ALA A 3 -26.92 -1.84 -38.23
C ALA A 3 -25.41 -1.74 -38.00
N GLY A 4 -24.83 -0.57 -38.29
CA GLY A 4 -23.42 -0.29 -38.03
C GLY A 4 -23.07 -0.41 -36.54
N PRO A 5 -21.76 -0.52 -36.20
CA PRO A 5 -21.33 -0.63 -34.82
C PRO A 5 -21.86 0.55 -34.00
N SER A 6 -22.57 0.24 -32.91
CA SER A 6 -23.15 1.25 -32.04
C SER A 6 -22.05 2.13 -31.44
N PRO A 7 -22.21 3.46 -31.41
CA PRO A 7 -21.20 4.35 -30.85
C PRO A 7 -20.97 4.02 -29.37
N SER A 8 -19.71 3.79 -29.00
CA SER A 8 -19.31 3.54 -27.61
C SER A 8 -19.73 4.72 -26.74
N ARG A 9 -20.66 4.49 -25.79
CA ARG A 9 -21.05 5.50 -24.82
C ARG A 9 -19.84 5.87 -23.97
N ARG A 10 -19.40 7.13 -24.02
CA ARG A 10 -18.39 7.65 -23.07
C ARG A 10 -18.95 7.49 -21.65
N LYS A 11 -18.19 6.81 -20.78
CA LYS A 11 -18.53 6.70 -19.36
C LYS A 11 -18.48 8.09 -18.71
N ASN A 12 -19.49 8.44 -17.94
CA ASN A 12 -19.53 9.70 -17.20
C ASN A 12 -18.63 9.59 -15.97
N GLY A 13 -17.48 10.25 -15.99
CA GLY A 13 -16.49 10.20 -14.90
C GLY A 13 -17.03 10.70 -13.56
N ALA A 14 -17.92 11.70 -13.55
CA ALA A 14 -18.49 12.23 -12.32
C ALA A 14 -19.38 11.19 -11.61
N ALA A 15 -20.26 10.53 -12.36
CA ALA A 15 -21.11 9.46 -11.84
C ALA A 15 -20.29 8.26 -11.33
N THR A 16 -19.17 7.94 -12.00
CA THR A 16 -18.25 6.89 -11.54
C THR A 16 -17.58 7.26 -10.22
N ALA A 17 -17.19 8.53 -10.04
CA ALA A 17 -16.57 8.99 -8.80
C ALA A 17 -17.56 8.99 -7.61
N GLU A 18 -18.82 9.36 -7.84
CA GLU A 18 -19.88 9.28 -6.80
C GLU A 18 -20.14 7.84 -6.38
N GLN A 19 -20.25 6.93 -7.34
CA GLN A 19 -20.39 5.50 -7.05
C GLN A 19 -19.18 4.96 -6.29
N ALA A 20 -17.98 5.39 -6.65
CA ALA A 20 -16.75 4.99 -5.98
C ALA A 20 -16.74 5.44 -4.51
N ALA A 21 -17.17 6.67 -4.23
CA ALA A 21 -17.32 7.18 -2.87
C ALA A 21 -18.32 6.35 -2.04
N ILE A 22 -19.51 6.07 -2.56
CA ILE A 22 -20.53 5.25 -1.88
C ILE A 22 -19.99 3.86 -1.56
N VAL A 23 -19.38 3.21 -2.56
CA VAL A 23 -18.83 1.86 -2.41
C VAL A 23 -17.69 1.85 -1.39
N PHE A 24 -16.84 2.86 -1.39
CA PHE A 24 -15.75 3.01 -0.42
C PHE A 24 -16.30 3.13 1.00
N ASP A 25 -17.29 4.00 1.23
CA ASP A 25 -17.87 4.19 2.55
C ASP A 25 -18.54 2.89 3.06
N LEU A 26 -19.30 2.20 2.21
CA LEU A 26 -19.87 0.88 2.55
C LEU A 26 -18.78 -0.17 2.88
N LYS A 27 -17.63 -0.11 2.19
CA LYS A 27 -16.51 -0.99 2.47
C LYS A 27 -15.86 -0.69 3.82
N THR A 28 -15.70 0.58 4.18
CA THR A 28 -15.15 0.98 5.48
C THR A 28 -16.04 0.54 6.65
N GLN A 29 -17.35 0.38 6.43
CA GLN A 29 -18.29 -0.20 7.40
C GLN A 29 -18.15 -1.72 7.56
N GLY A 30 -17.23 -2.37 6.83
CA GLY A 30 -16.94 -3.81 6.95
C GLY A 30 -17.78 -4.70 6.04
N LEU A 31 -18.54 -4.15 5.10
CA LEU A 31 -19.39 -4.94 4.20
C LEU A 31 -18.56 -5.75 3.17
N SER A 32 -19.06 -6.93 2.83
CA SER A 32 -18.49 -7.78 1.79
C SER A 32 -18.86 -7.26 0.39
N TYR A 33 -18.11 -7.63 -0.65
CA TYR A 33 -18.40 -7.18 -2.02
C TYR A 33 -19.78 -7.63 -2.51
N ARG A 34 -20.22 -8.82 -2.11
CA ARG A 34 -21.57 -9.30 -2.43
C ARG A 34 -22.66 -8.55 -1.68
N ALA A 35 -22.40 -8.15 -0.42
CA ALA A 35 -23.34 -7.34 0.35
C ALA A 35 -23.48 -5.93 -0.26
N ILE A 36 -22.36 -5.32 -0.68
CA ILE A 36 -22.36 -4.03 -1.38
C ILE A 36 -23.15 -4.11 -2.69
N GLU A 37 -22.93 -5.17 -3.48
CA GLU A 37 -23.71 -5.39 -4.70
C GLU A 37 -25.22 -5.50 -4.42
N ALA A 38 -25.61 -6.26 -3.38
CA ALA A 38 -27.02 -6.39 -2.99
C ALA A 38 -27.62 -5.05 -2.56
N ILE A 39 -26.90 -4.26 -1.76
CA ILE A 39 -27.33 -2.94 -1.27
C ILE A 39 -27.46 -1.93 -2.42
N THR A 40 -26.51 -1.92 -3.36
CA THR A 40 -26.55 -1.01 -4.51
C THR A 40 -27.59 -1.43 -5.56
N ALA A 41 -27.95 -2.72 -5.62
CA ALA A 41 -29.03 -3.19 -6.47
C ALA A 41 -30.43 -2.84 -5.92
N ALA A 42 -30.54 -2.53 -4.63
CA ALA A 42 -31.82 -2.20 -4.00
C ALA A 42 -32.38 -0.87 -4.54
N PRO A 43 -33.68 -0.77 -4.87
CA PRO A 43 -34.28 0.46 -5.41
C PRO A 43 -34.18 1.66 -4.46
N ASP A 44 -34.26 1.39 -3.17
CA ASP A 44 -34.08 2.32 -2.04
C ASP A 44 -32.63 2.40 -1.55
N GLY A 45 -31.70 1.74 -2.27
CA GLY A 45 -30.29 1.72 -1.97
C GLY A 45 -29.59 3.05 -2.27
N PRO A 46 -28.34 3.21 -1.82
CA PRO A 46 -27.58 4.46 -1.92
C PRO A 46 -27.27 4.87 -3.37
N THR A 47 -27.42 3.96 -4.33
CA THR A 47 -27.25 4.23 -5.77
C THR A 47 -28.58 4.31 -6.53
N GLY A 48 -29.73 4.36 -5.82
CA GLY A 48 -31.06 4.45 -6.41
C GLY A 48 -31.43 3.27 -7.30
N GLY A 49 -31.03 2.05 -6.93
CA GLY A 49 -31.25 0.83 -7.71
C GLY A 49 -30.23 0.56 -8.81
N GLN A 50 -29.21 1.42 -8.97
CA GLN A 50 -28.13 1.13 -9.91
C GLN A 50 -27.17 0.09 -9.32
N ARG A 51 -27.35 -1.17 -9.75
CA ARG A 51 -26.49 -2.29 -9.37
C ARG A 51 -25.03 -2.03 -9.75
N ILE A 52 -24.15 -2.18 -8.77
CA ILE A 52 -22.70 -2.24 -8.97
C ILE A 52 -22.28 -3.69 -8.76
N ALA A 53 -21.78 -4.34 -9.81
CA ALA A 53 -21.35 -5.73 -9.73
C ALA A 53 -20.18 -5.90 -8.75
N ALA A 54 -20.14 -7.00 -7.99
CA ALA A 54 -19.06 -7.27 -7.04
C ALA A 54 -17.66 -7.28 -7.68
N SER A 55 -17.55 -7.63 -8.97
CA SER A 55 -16.29 -7.54 -9.72
C SER A 55 -15.81 -6.10 -9.94
N THR A 56 -16.75 -5.14 -10.04
CA THR A 56 -16.46 -3.71 -10.25
C THR A 56 -16.24 -2.97 -8.92
N VAL A 57 -16.80 -3.50 -7.82
CA VAL A 57 -16.63 -2.93 -6.47
C VAL A 57 -15.16 -2.73 -6.10
N GLY A 58 -14.30 -3.73 -6.37
CA GLY A 58 -12.87 -3.63 -6.08
C GLY A 58 -12.18 -2.48 -6.84
N GLU A 59 -12.44 -2.36 -8.14
CA GLU A 59 -11.88 -1.29 -8.98
C GLU A 59 -12.30 0.10 -8.47
N LEU A 60 -13.56 0.25 -8.08
CA LEU A 60 -14.09 1.51 -7.55
C LEU A 60 -13.47 1.87 -6.19
N ILE A 61 -13.26 0.89 -5.30
CA ILE A 61 -12.57 1.10 -4.02
C ILE A 61 -11.15 1.60 -4.27
N HIS A 62 -10.41 0.95 -5.18
CA HIS A 62 -9.04 1.35 -5.50
C HIS A 62 -8.99 2.74 -6.14
N ALA A 63 -9.91 3.05 -7.05
CA ALA A 63 -9.99 4.37 -7.69
C ALA A 63 -10.27 5.47 -6.65
N GLU A 64 -11.18 5.24 -5.70
CA GLU A 64 -11.48 6.22 -4.65
C GLU A 64 -10.35 6.34 -3.64
N ALA A 65 -9.74 5.23 -3.24
CA ALA A 65 -8.59 5.21 -2.35
C ALA A 65 -7.38 5.93 -2.96
N ALA A 66 -7.19 5.87 -4.28
CA ALA A 66 -6.13 6.62 -4.96
C ALA A 66 -6.43 8.12 -5.05
N ARG A 67 -7.70 8.52 -5.08
CA ARG A 67 -8.14 9.92 -5.20
C ARG A 67 -8.12 10.68 -3.87
N ARG A 68 -8.48 10.02 -2.77
CA ARG A 68 -8.62 10.67 -1.46
C ARG A 68 -7.28 10.77 -0.73
N VAL A 69 -6.98 11.97 -0.22
CA VAL A 69 -5.97 12.25 0.81
C VAL A 69 -6.75 12.57 2.09
N ASP A 70 -7.32 11.54 2.71
CA ASP A 70 -8.20 11.64 3.89
C ASP A 70 -7.64 10.71 4.99
N PRO A 71 -7.57 11.17 6.26
CA PRO A 71 -7.12 10.33 7.38
C PRO A 71 -7.81 8.96 7.48
N LYS A 72 -9.09 8.85 7.11
CA LYS A 72 -9.83 7.57 7.12
C LYS A 72 -9.33 6.60 6.05
N VAL A 73 -8.83 7.11 4.93
CA VAL A 73 -8.22 6.29 3.88
C VAL A 73 -6.86 5.80 4.35
N ASP A 74 -6.13 6.62 5.10
CA ASP A 74 -4.87 6.21 5.71
C ASP A 74 -5.07 5.17 6.82
N GLU A 75 -6.11 5.29 7.64
CA GLU A 75 -6.51 4.25 8.60
C GLU A 75 -6.88 2.94 7.88
N TRP A 76 -7.67 3.02 6.80
CA TRP A 76 -7.99 1.85 6.00
C TRP A 76 -6.74 1.21 5.36
N ARG A 77 -5.83 2.03 4.81
CA ARG A 77 -4.53 1.58 4.28
C ARG A 77 -3.71 0.91 5.37
N ALA A 78 -3.63 1.47 6.57
CA ALA A 78 -2.93 0.88 7.71
C ALA A 78 -3.49 -0.51 8.08
N ILE A 79 -4.81 -0.66 8.12
CA ILE A 79 -5.44 -1.97 8.37
C ILE A 79 -5.13 -2.96 7.24
N GLN A 80 -5.12 -2.52 5.97
CA GLN A 80 -4.75 -3.41 4.87
C GLN A 80 -3.27 -3.80 4.94
N ILE A 81 -2.38 -2.87 5.32
CA ILE A 81 -0.95 -3.14 5.54
C ILE A 81 -0.78 -4.24 6.58
N GLU A 82 -1.38 -4.08 7.75
CA GLU A 82 -1.24 -5.03 8.85
C GLU A 82 -1.72 -6.44 8.43
N ARG A 83 -2.81 -6.52 7.67
CA ARG A 83 -3.30 -7.79 7.11
C ARG A 83 -2.32 -8.40 6.12
N LEU A 84 -1.81 -7.61 5.18
CA LEU A 84 -0.85 -8.08 4.17
C LEU A 84 0.47 -8.52 4.81
N GLU A 85 0.96 -7.79 5.81
CA GLU A 85 2.14 -8.17 6.59
C GLU A 85 1.92 -9.45 7.40
N GLY A 86 0.73 -9.62 7.98
CA GLY A 86 0.33 -10.87 8.64
C GLY A 86 0.36 -12.06 7.70
N VAL A 87 -0.26 -11.93 6.52
CA VAL A 87 -0.23 -12.97 5.47
C VAL A 87 1.20 -13.30 5.05
N LEU A 88 2.05 -12.29 4.81
CA LEU A 88 3.46 -12.50 4.46
C LEU A 88 4.24 -13.21 5.57
N ARG A 89 3.97 -12.87 6.84
CA ARG A 89 4.61 -13.49 8.00
C ARG A 89 4.25 -14.98 8.07
N ASP A 90 2.97 -15.31 7.95
CA ASP A 90 2.50 -16.70 7.95
C ASP A 90 3.06 -17.49 6.78
N HIS A 91 3.14 -16.88 5.60
CA HIS A 91 3.74 -17.49 4.41
C HIS A 91 5.22 -17.80 4.59
N ARG A 92 5.99 -16.86 5.16
CA ARG A 92 7.41 -17.09 5.46
C ARG A 92 7.60 -18.20 6.47
N ALA A 93 6.78 -18.23 7.54
CA ALA A 93 6.82 -19.29 8.53
C ALA A 93 6.53 -20.68 7.90
N LEU A 94 5.53 -20.77 7.02
CA LEU A 94 5.20 -22.00 6.31
C LEU A 94 6.34 -22.46 5.39
N ARG A 95 6.92 -21.52 4.61
CA ARG A 95 8.07 -21.80 3.75
C ARG A 95 9.24 -22.33 4.57
N ASP A 96 9.59 -21.65 5.65
CA ASP A 96 10.75 -21.98 6.47
C ASP A 96 10.57 -23.34 7.15
N ALA A 97 9.34 -23.67 7.62
CA ALA A 97 9.01 -24.98 8.16
C ALA A 97 9.14 -26.10 7.10
N HIS A 98 8.66 -25.87 5.88
CA HIS A 98 8.82 -26.82 4.78
C HIS A 98 10.29 -27.02 4.39
N TRP A 99 11.07 -25.93 4.37
CA TRP A 99 12.49 -25.96 4.07
C TRP A 99 13.29 -26.71 5.14
N GLN A 100 13.00 -26.45 6.43
CA GLN A 100 13.62 -27.16 7.55
C GLN A 100 13.33 -28.66 7.50
N ARG A 101 12.09 -29.06 7.18
CA ARG A 101 11.74 -30.48 7.01
C ARG A 101 12.54 -31.13 5.89
N ALA A 102 12.58 -30.49 4.71
CA ALA A 102 13.30 -31.03 3.56
C ALA A 102 14.82 -31.11 3.76
N MET A 103 15.41 -30.18 4.52
CA MET A 103 16.84 -30.17 4.82
C MET A 103 17.23 -31.08 6.00
N GLY A 104 16.28 -31.42 6.88
CA GLY A 104 16.46 -32.33 8.02
C GLY A 104 16.26 -33.80 7.68
N SER A 105 15.75 -34.12 6.49
CA SER A 105 15.62 -35.49 5.99
C SER A 105 16.95 -36.00 5.43
N GLU A 106 17.39 -37.19 5.87
CA GLU A 106 18.57 -37.87 5.33
C GLU A 106 18.36 -38.27 3.86
N ASP A 107 17.11 -38.51 3.43
CA ASP A 107 16.72 -38.81 2.05
C ASP A 107 16.35 -37.52 1.29
N LYS A 108 17.37 -36.89 0.70
CA LYS A 108 17.29 -35.59 0.00
C LYS A 108 16.55 -35.58 -1.35
N GLY A 109 15.61 -36.49 -1.58
CA GLY A 109 14.96 -36.67 -2.88
C GLY A 109 13.60 -35.96 -2.99
N PRO A 110 12.48 -36.64 -2.66
CA PRO A 110 11.14 -36.16 -2.95
C PRO A 110 10.71 -34.95 -2.09
N GLU A 111 11.23 -34.82 -0.86
CA GLU A 111 10.84 -33.73 0.04
C GLU A 111 11.41 -32.38 -0.38
N VAL A 112 12.61 -32.35 -0.98
CA VAL A 112 13.22 -31.12 -1.52
C VAL A 112 12.42 -30.59 -2.71
N ALA A 113 11.96 -31.49 -3.59
CA ALA A 113 11.10 -31.10 -4.71
C ALA A 113 9.75 -30.52 -4.25
N ALA A 114 9.15 -31.10 -3.21
CA ALA A 114 7.93 -30.59 -2.60
C ALA A 114 8.16 -29.21 -1.94
N ALA A 115 9.27 -29.04 -1.21
CA ALA A 115 9.63 -27.75 -0.62
C ALA A 115 9.85 -26.66 -1.68
N LEU A 116 10.51 -26.98 -2.79
CA LEU A 116 10.69 -26.05 -3.91
C LEU A 116 9.37 -25.71 -4.62
N ALA A 117 8.44 -26.66 -4.75
CA ALA A 117 7.12 -26.39 -5.31
C ALA A 117 6.30 -25.45 -4.41
N VAL A 118 6.35 -25.67 -3.10
CA VAL A 118 5.74 -24.78 -2.09
C VAL A 118 6.39 -23.39 -2.16
N ASP A 119 7.72 -23.30 -2.21
CA ASP A 119 8.42 -22.01 -2.31
C ASP A 119 8.03 -21.21 -3.56
N ARG A 120 7.90 -21.87 -4.73
CA ARG A 120 7.41 -21.19 -5.95
C ARG A 120 5.99 -20.66 -5.80
N ALA A 121 5.10 -21.43 -5.18
CA ALA A 121 3.71 -21.01 -4.96
C ALA A 121 3.66 -19.81 -3.98
N LEU A 122 4.43 -19.86 -2.90
CA LEU A 122 4.50 -18.79 -1.89
C LEU A 122 5.14 -17.52 -2.45
N ASN A 123 6.17 -17.63 -3.31
CA ASN A 123 6.76 -16.50 -4.02
C ASN A 123 5.74 -15.82 -4.97
N GLY A 124 4.83 -16.59 -5.57
CA GLY A 124 3.71 -16.04 -6.35
C GLY A 124 2.81 -15.15 -5.50
N MET A 125 2.44 -15.60 -4.30
CA MET A 125 1.62 -14.81 -3.37
C MET A 125 2.36 -13.57 -2.87
N ALA A 126 3.66 -13.67 -2.57
CA ALA A 126 4.46 -12.52 -2.15
C ALA A 126 4.47 -11.41 -3.21
N ARG A 127 4.55 -11.76 -4.50
CA ARG A 127 4.45 -10.79 -5.60
C ARG A 127 3.07 -10.13 -5.69
N VAL A 128 1.99 -10.89 -5.45
CA VAL A 128 0.63 -10.32 -5.42
C VAL A 128 0.50 -9.31 -4.28
N VAL A 129 0.99 -9.67 -3.09
CA VAL A 129 1.01 -8.75 -1.94
C VAL A 129 1.85 -7.50 -2.23
N GLU A 130 3.00 -7.64 -2.88
CA GLU A 130 3.84 -6.50 -3.26
C GLU A 130 3.14 -5.59 -4.29
N GLN A 131 2.42 -6.17 -5.25
CA GLN A 131 1.63 -5.41 -6.22
C GLN A 131 0.47 -4.66 -5.54
N GLU A 132 -0.25 -5.32 -4.64
CA GLU A 132 -1.30 -4.65 -3.84
C GLU A 132 -0.71 -3.54 -2.98
N SER A 133 0.47 -3.76 -2.39
CA SER A 133 1.19 -2.75 -1.62
C SER A 133 1.50 -1.50 -2.46
N LYS A 134 1.97 -1.70 -3.69
CA LYS A 134 2.23 -0.61 -4.65
C LYS A 134 0.96 0.14 -5.04
N VAL A 135 -0.14 -0.57 -5.32
CA VAL A 135 -1.44 0.04 -5.68
C VAL A 135 -2.00 0.88 -4.54
N LEU A 136 -1.82 0.43 -3.30
CA LEU A 136 -2.25 1.16 -2.11
C LEU A 136 -1.36 2.35 -1.76
N GLY A 137 -0.31 2.63 -2.55
CA GLY A 137 0.61 3.76 -2.32
C GLY A 137 1.54 3.55 -1.12
N ILE A 138 1.73 2.30 -0.70
CA ILE A 138 2.48 1.93 0.52
C ILE A 138 3.99 1.96 0.27
N HIS A 139 4.42 1.87 -0.98
CA HIS A 139 5.79 2.26 -1.29
C HIS A 139 5.92 3.77 -1.07
N VAL A 140 6.62 4.09 0.02
CA VAL A 140 7.35 5.33 0.19
C VAL A 140 8.29 5.45 -1.01
N THR A 141 7.78 5.93 -2.14
CA THR A 141 8.63 6.68 -3.04
C THR A 141 9.20 7.76 -2.15
N LYS A 142 10.51 7.66 -1.86
CA LYS A 142 11.25 8.85 -1.43
C LYS A 142 10.87 9.89 -2.46
N ILE A 143 10.01 10.82 -2.06
CA ILE A 143 9.74 11.99 -2.86
C ILE A 143 11.06 12.72 -2.80
N GLU A 144 11.89 12.54 -3.82
CA GLU A 144 12.99 13.43 -4.10
C GLU A 144 12.33 14.75 -4.50
N ALA A 145 11.90 15.50 -3.49
CA ALA A 145 11.45 16.87 -3.66
C ALA A 145 12.67 17.64 -4.15
N GLN A 146 12.76 17.82 -5.47
CA GLN A 146 13.68 18.77 -6.06
C GLN A 146 13.18 20.15 -5.63
N VAL A 147 13.72 20.66 -4.51
CA VAL A 147 13.45 22.02 -4.06
C VAL A 147 14.13 22.96 -5.06
N THR A 148 13.37 23.42 -6.05
CA THR A 148 13.87 24.25 -7.15
C THR A 148 14.02 25.73 -6.75
N GLU A 149 13.47 26.12 -5.60
CA GLU A 149 13.55 27.49 -5.09
C GLU A 149 14.03 27.48 -3.63
N VAL A 150 15.27 27.94 -3.43
CA VAL A 150 15.81 28.22 -2.10
C VAL A 150 15.37 29.63 -1.75
N THR A 151 14.61 29.80 -0.67
CA THR A 151 14.20 31.11 -0.20
C THR A 151 15.31 31.76 0.64
N GLN A 152 15.27 33.08 0.83
CA GLN A 152 16.26 33.78 1.65
C GLN A 152 16.24 33.31 3.12
N GLN A 153 15.08 32.88 3.63
CA GLN A 153 14.94 32.30 4.96
C GLN A 153 15.66 30.95 5.09
N ASP A 154 15.71 30.16 4.01
CA ASP A 154 16.40 28.89 4.00
C ASP A 154 17.93 29.06 4.05
N LEU A 155 18.45 30.13 3.45
CA LEU A 155 19.88 30.48 3.53
C LEU A 155 20.27 30.90 4.96
N GLU A 156 19.46 31.75 5.59
CA GLU A 156 19.67 32.16 6.98
C GLU A 156 19.61 30.94 7.93
N MET A 157 18.65 30.04 7.71
CA MET A 157 18.55 28.81 8.50
C MET A 157 19.76 27.88 8.29
N GLN A 158 20.28 27.79 7.06
CA GLN A 158 21.50 27.02 6.79
C GLN A 158 22.74 27.64 7.46
N GLU A 159 22.84 28.96 7.52
CA GLU A 159 23.91 29.66 8.24
C GLU A 159 23.83 29.39 9.74
N ILE A 160 22.65 29.49 10.34
CA ILE A 160 22.43 29.18 11.77
C ILE A 160 22.81 27.72 12.08
N ILE A 161 22.41 26.78 11.22
CA ILE A 161 22.76 25.36 11.40
C ILE A 161 24.27 25.14 11.27
N ARG A 162 24.95 25.85 10.36
CA ARG A 162 26.39 25.77 10.17
C ARG A 162 27.13 26.31 11.39
N GLU A 163 26.69 27.44 11.94
CA GLU A 163 27.23 28.01 13.17
C GLU A 163 27.01 27.10 14.38
N ALA A 164 25.82 26.53 14.52
CA ALA A 164 25.50 25.60 15.61
C ALA A 164 26.39 24.35 15.54
N LYS A 165 26.56 23.77 14.35
CA LYS A 165 27.48 22.63 14.15
C LYS A 165 28.93 22.98 14.43
N ALA A 166 29.38 24.17 14.05
CA ALA A 166 30.74 24.62 14.34
C ALA A 166 30.97 24.82 15.86
N LYS A 167 29.97 25.34 16.59
CA LYS A 167 30.04 25.48 18.06
C LYS A 167 30.08 24.12 18.75
N VAL A 168 29.20 23.19 18.37
CA VAL A 168 29.20 21.83 18.94
C VAL A 168 30.53 21.12 18.68
N ALA A 169 31.06 21.19 17.45
CA ALA A 169 32.36 20.60 17.15
C ALA A 169 33.52 21.22 17.94
N ALA A 170 33.46 22.52 18.22
CA ALA A 170 34.45 23.20 19.06
C ALA A 170 34.34 22.81 20.54
N GLU A 171 33.12 22.65 21.05
CA GLU A 171 32.85 22.17 22.41
C GLU A 171 33.28 20.71 22.60
N GLU A 172 32.95 19.84 21.65
CA GLU A 172 33.41 18.45 21.64
C GLU A 172 34.94 18.35 21.59
N ALA A 173 35.61 19.16 20.76
CA ALA A 173 37.07 19.20 20.70
C ALA A 173 37.71 19.78 21.98
N ALA A 174 37.04 20.69 22.68
CA ALA A 174 37.50 21.23 23.95
C ALA A 174 37.35 20.20 25.08
N LEU A 175 36.24 19.45 25.12
CA LEU A 175 36.04 18.35 26.07
C LEU A 175 37.07 17.24 25.87
N LEU A 176 37.29 16.81 24.62
CA LEU A 176 38.32 15.80 24.27
C LEU A 176 39.75 16.23 24.64
N ARG A 177 40.03 17.54 24.62
CA ARG A 177 41.33 18.08 25.02
C ARG A 177 41.45 18.25 26.55
N GLY A 178 40.34 18.48 27.23
CA GLY A 178 40.25 18.57 28.69
C GLY A 178 40.46 17.21 29.39
N GLU A 179 39.92 16.13 28.84
CA GLU A 179 40.08 14.76 29.39
C GLU A 179 41.49 14.16 29.20
N ALA A 180 42.35 14.77 28.38
CA ALA A 180 43.74 14.31 28.19
C ALA A 180 44.75 14.94 29.18
N SER A 181 44.27 15.73 30.15
CA SER A 181 45.09 16.53 31.07
C SER A 181 45.04 16.08 32.55
N GLU A 182 44.37 14.96 32.87
CA GLU A 182 44.44 14.27 34.17
C GLU A 182 45.17 12.93 34.03
#